data_AF-A0A418AEQ8-F1
#
_entry.id   AF-A0A418AEQ8-F1
#
_cell.length_a   1.000
_cell.length_b   1.000
_cell.length_c   1.000
_cell.angle_alpha   90.00
_cell.angle_beta   90.00
_cell.angle_gamma   90.00
#
_symmetry.space_group_name_H-M   'P 1'
#
loop_
_entity.id
_entity.type
_entity.pdbx_description
1 polymer ?
#
loop_
_entity_poly.entity_id
_entity_poly.type
_entity_poly.pdbx_seq_one_letter_code
_entity_poly.pdbx_strand_id
1 'polypeptide(L)'
;SMVAQDRKVLLLVDNASSHKLPETLSNVNVRFLPPNTTAYLQLLDAGVIAALKKKIQRRKTKYVLTKFEEIRRFYKAAGTVPSRQEIAEMHKVDMESAIQWAKEA
;
A
#
# COMPACT_ATOMS: atom_id res chain seq x y z
N SER A 1 -20.75 -18.96 -17.31
CA SER A 1 -19.27 -18.85 -17.27
C SER A 1 -18.80 -18.00 -18.44
N MET A 2 -17.55 -17.52 -18.44
CA MET A 2 -16.98 -16.82 -19.61
C MET A 2 -17.06 -17.66 -20.88
N VAL A 3 -16.81 -18.98 -20.75
CA VAL A 3 -16.93 -19.96 -21.83
C VAL A 3 -18.35 -20.01 -22.40
N ALA A 4 -19.36 -20.15 -21.54
CA ALA A 4 -20.77 -20.25 -21.96
C ALA A 4 -21.30 -18.97 -22.63
N GLN A 5 -20.64 -17.83 -22.41
CA GLN A 5 -21.01 -16.53 -22.99
C GLN A 5 -20.05 -16.10 -24.11
N ASP A 6 -19.09 -16.96 -24.49
CA ASP A 6 -17.97 -16.66 -25.40
C ASP A 6 -17.27 -15.31 -25.12
N ARG A 7 -17.17 -14.93 -23.85
CA ARG A 7 -16.50 -13.69 -23.44
C ARG A 7 -15.01 -13.93 -23.37
N LYS A 8 -14.23 -13.19 -24.17
CA LYS A 8 -12.76 -13.24 -24.17
C LYS A 8 -12.20 -12.06 -23.38
N VAL A 9 -11.20 -12.32 -22.53
CA VAL A 9 -10.52 -11.27 -21.75
C VAL A 9 -9.02 -11.34 -21.97
N LEU A 10 -8.38 -10.17 -21.90
CA LEU A 10 -6.94 -10.03 -21.86
C LEU A 10 -6.51 -9.75 -20.42
N LEU A 11 -5.65 -10.60 -19.88
CA LEU A 11 -5.05 -10.43 -18.56
C LEU A 11 -3.60 -10.00 -18.73
N LEU A 12 -3.27 -8.79 -18.27
CA LEU A 12 -1.90 -8.29 -18.22
C LEU A 12 -1.30 -8.59 -16.84
N VAL A 13 -0.18 -9.31 -16.82
CA VAL A 13 0.52 -9.70 -15.58
C VAL A 13 2.00 -9.34 -15.63
N ASP A 14 2.60 -9.20 -14.46
CA ASP A 14 4.06 -9.08 -14.33
C ASP A 14 4.75 -10.45 -14.46
N ASN A 15 6.08 -10.44 -14.42
CA ASN A 15 6.89 -11.65 -14.55
C ASN A 15 7.16 -12.38 -13.22
N ALA A 16 6.32 -12.19 -12.19
CA ALA A 16 6.48 -12.94 -10.95
C ALA A 16 6.42 -14.46 -11.22
N SER A 17 7.30 -15.23 -10.59
CA SER A 17 7.41 -16.68 -10.81
C SER A 17 6.10 -17.42 -10.50
N SER A 18 5.30 -16.91 -9.57
CA SER A 18 3.97 -17.39 -9.21
C SER A 18 2.93 -17.25 -10.33
N HIS A 19 3.17 -16.40 -11.33
CA HIS A 19 2.26 -16.20 -12.47
C HIS A 19 2.53 -17.15 -13.64
N LYS A 20 3.55 -18.02 -13.55
CA LYS A 20 3.79 -19.04 -14.56
C LYS A 20 2.66 -20.06 -14.53
N LEU A 21 1.85 -20.07 -15.59
CA LEU A 21 0.72 -20.99 -15.71
C LEU A 21 1.18 -22.33 -16.28
N PRO A 22 0.78 -23.46 -15.68
CA PRO A 22 1.09 -24.79 -16.20
C PRO A 22 0.23 -25.17 -17.42
N GLU A 23 -0.93 -24.52 -17.60
CA GLU A 23 -1.91 -24.83 -18.64
C GLU A 23 -2.45 -23.58 -19.34
N THR A 24 -2.98 -23.76 -20.55
CA THR A 24 -3.59 -22.67 -21.33
C THR A 24 -5.05 -22.46 -20.95
N LEU A 25 -5.50 -21.20 -20.90
CA LEU A 25 -6.87 -20.82 -20.56
C LEU A 25 -7.69 -20.56 -21.84
N SER A 26 -8.87 -21.17 -21.98
CA SER A 26 -9.66 -21.14 -23.24
C SER A 26 -10.19 -19.75 -23.64
N ASN A 27 -10.55 -18.92 -22.66
CA ASN A 27 -11.18 -17.60 -22.88
C ASN A 27 -10.39 -16.44 -22.24
N VAL A 28 -9.20 -16.72 -21.71
CA VAL A 28 -8.31 -15.73 -21.09
C VAL A 28 -7.00 -15.73 -21.85
N ASN A 29 -6.70 -14.63 -22.53
CA ASN A 29 -5.38 -14.40 -23.10
C ASN A 29 -4.50 -13.75 -22.04
N VAL A 30 -3.44 -14.41 -21.61
CA VAL A 30 -2.51 -13.88 -20.62
C VAL A 30 -1.30 -13.30 -21.35
N ARG A 31 -1.01 -12.02 -21.09
CA ARG A 31 0.19 -11.34 -21.63
C ARG A 31 1.05 -10.84 -20.48
N PHE A 32 2.31 -11.26 -20.51
CA PHE A 32 3.33 -10.79 -19.60
C PHE A 32 3.86 -9.43 -20.07
N LEU A 33 3.97 -8.50 -19.14
CA LEU A 33 4.67 -7.24 -19.38
C LEU A 33 6.17 -7.50 -19.53
N PRO A 34 6.96 -6.59 -20.13
CA PRO A 34 8.41 -6.71 -20.17
C PRO A 34 9.02 -6.88 -18.76
N PRO A 35 10.19 -7.54 -18.64
CA PRO A 35 10.91 -7.58 -17.36
C PRO A 35 11.30 -6.16 -16.91
N ASN A 36 11.32 -5.93 -15.59
CA ASN A 36 11.65 -4.63 -14.97
C ASN A 36 10.79 -3.45 -15.47
N THR A 37 9.53 -3.74 -15.81
CA THR A 37 8.57 -2.71 -16.16
C THR A 37 8.36 -1.77 -14.99
N THR A 38 8.61 -0.47 -15.17
CA THR A 38 8.40 0.53 -14.13
C THR A 38 6.92 0.66 -13.80
N ALA A 39 6.60 1.16 -12.59
CA ALA A 39 5.23 1.41 -12.15
C ALA A 39 4.39 2.18 -13.18
N TYR A 40 5.01 3.00 -14.03
CA TYR A 40 4.37 3.72 -15.13
C TYR A 40 3.59 2.83 -16.10
N LEU A 41 4.16 1.67 -16.45
CA LEU A 41 3.54 0.70 -17.38
C LEU A 41 2.69 -0.35 -16.64
N GLN A 42 2.95 -0.57 -15.35
CA GLN A 42 2.14 -1.46 -14.51
C GLN A 42 0.92 -0.71 -13.95
N LEU A 43 -0.22 -0.83 -14.65
CA LEU A 43 -1.48 -0.18 -14.29
C LEU A 43 -1.90 -0.37 -12.82
N LEU A 44 -1.65 -1.54 -12.24
CA LEU A 44 -1.97 -1.79 -10.83
C LEU A 44 -1.09 -0.96 -9.88
N ASP A 45 0.19 -0.85 -10.20
CA ASP A 45 1.17 -0.08 -9.44
C ASP A 45 0.91 1.43 -9.55
N ALA A 46 0.79 1.96 -10.77
CA ALA A 46 0.51 3.38 -11.01
C ALA A 46 -0.90 3.80 -10.58
N GLY A 47 -1.87 2.88 -10.58
CA GLY A 47 -3.24 3.16 -10.21
C GLY A 47 -3.52 2.85 -8.75
N VAL A 48 -4.02 1.63 -8.52
CA VAL A 48 -4.61 1.23 -7.24
C VAL A 48 -3.57 1.26 -6.11
N ILE A 49 -2.38 0.71 -6.31
CA ILE A 49 -1.35 0.63 -5.28
C ILE A 49 -0.82 2.02 -4.94
N ALA A 50 -0.57 2.89 -5.91
CA ALA A 50 -0.18 4.27 -5.66
C ALA A 50 -1.25 5.02 -4.84
N ALA A 51 -2.53 4.86 -5.18
CA ALA A 51 -3.63 5.47 -4.44
C ALA A 51 -3.71 4.96 -2.99
N LEU A 52 -3.57 3.65 -2.78
CA LEU A 52 -3.55 3.02 -1.46
C LEU A 52 -2.37 3.53 -0.61
N LYS A 53 -1.14 3.51 -1.15
CA LYS A 53 0.05 4.03 -0.49
C LYS A 53 -0.13 5.49 -0.09
N LYS A 54 -0.73 6.31 -0.96
CA LYS A 54 -1.03 7.73 -0.67
C LYS A 54 -2.02 7.90 0.49
N LYS A 55 -3.07 7.07 0.54
CA LYS A 55 -4.04 7.10 1.65
C LYS A 55 -3.41 6.69 2.99
N ILE A 56 -2.64 5.60 2.99
CA ILE A 56 -1.90 5.14 4.18
C ILE A 56 -0.91 6.23 4.64
N GLN A 57 -0.18 6.85 3.72
CA GLN A 57 0.78 7.90 4.06
C GLN A 57 0.10 9.13 4.69
N ARG A 58 -1.06 9.55 4.18
CA ARG A 58 -1.84 10.65 4.77
C ARG A 58 -2.25 10.34 6.21
N ARG A 59 -2.68 9.10 6.49
CA ARG A 59 -3.03 8.64 7.84
C ARG A 59 -1.82 8.65 8.76
N LYS A 60 -0.68 8.14 8.28
CA LYS A 60 0.60 8.16 9.00
C LYS A 60 1.02 9.58 9.36
N THR A 61 0.93 10.52 8.42
CA THR A 61 1.25 11.93 8.69
C THR A 61 0.32 12.51 9.75
N LYS A 62 -1.00 12.28 9.66
CA LYS A 62 -1.96 12.75 10.66
C LYS A 62 -1.67 12.18 12.05
N TYR A 63 -1.37 10.89 12.14
CA TYR A 63 -1.02 10.22 13.39
C TYR A 63 0.22 10.82 14.06
N VAL A 64 1.28 11.03 13.29
CA VAL A 64 2.53 11.64 13.80
C VAL A 64 2.27 13.07 14.28
N LEU A 65 1.48 13.85 13.55
CA LEU A 65 1.11 15.21 13.97
C LEU A 65 0.31 15.21 15.28
N THR A 66 -0.65 14.31 15.44
CA THR A 66 -1.41 14.18 16.70
C THR A 66 -0.48 13.84 17.87
N LYS A 67 0.37 12.80 17.73
CA LYS A 67 1.36 12.43 18.76
C LYS A 67 2.30 13.59 19.10
N PHE A 68 2.77 14.31 18.08
CA PHE A 68 3.64 15.46 18.28
C PHE A 68 2.96 16.55 19.13
N GLU A 69 1.70 16.87 18.84
CA GLU A 69 0.93 17.85 19.61
C GLU A 69 0.70 17.41 21.06
N GLU A 70 0.44 16.12 21.29
CA GLU A 70 0.31 15.55 22.64
C GLU A 70 1.61 15.67 23.44
N ILE A 71 2.72 15.22 22.86
CA ILE A 71 4.06 15.34 23.46
C ILE A 71 4.37 16.82 23.74
N ARG A 72 4.15 17.69 22.75
CA ARG A 72 4.40 19.13 22.90
C ARG A 72 3.60 19.74 24.05
N ARG A 73 2.33 19.37 24.21
CA ARG A 73 1.47 19.86 25.31
C ARG A 73 1.95 19.35 26.67
N PHE A 74 2.26 18.05 26.77
CA PHE A 74 2.76 17.44 28.00
C PHE A 74 4.04 18.12 28.47
N TYR A 75 5.05 18.22 27.61
CA TYR A 75 6.35 18.79 27.95
C TYR A 75 6.28 20.30 28.21
N LYS A 76 5.38 21.03 27.53
CA LYS A 76 5.10 22.44 27.85
C LYS A 76 4.54 22.61 29.26
N ALA A 77 3.65 21.72 29.71
CA ALA A 77 3.07 21.78 31.05
C ALA A 77 4.05 21.33 32.14
N ALA A 78 4.88 20.31 31.84
CA ALA A 78 5.89 19.78 32.76
C ALA A 78 7.13 20.68 32.89
N GLY A 79 7.34 21.64 31.97
CA GLY A 79 8.55 22.47 31.93
C GLY A 79 9.82 21.69 31.56
N THR A 80 9.67 20.55 30.90
CA THR A 80 10.75 19.65 30.50
C THR A 80 10.78 19.48 28.98
N VAL A 81 11.71 18.67 28.45
CA VAL A 81 11.81 18.36 27.02
C VAL A 81 11.80 16.86 26.78
N PRO A 82 11.23 16.40 25.64
CA PRO A 82 11.21 14.98 25.30
C PRO A 82 12.62 14.44 25.03
N SER A 83 12.84 13.18 25.37
CA SER A 83 14.06 12.47 25.03
C SER A 83 14.18 12.25 23.52
N ARG A 84 15.41 12.08 23.03
CA ARG A 84 15.67 11.75 21.62
C ARG A 84 15.00 10.44 21.19
N GLN A 85 14.88 9.49 22.12
CA GLN A 85 14.23 8.21 21.87
C GLN A 85 12.72 8.38 21.66
N GLU A 86 12.03 9.14 22.52
CA GLU A 86 10.60 9.42 22.34
C GLU A 86 10.30 10.10 20.99
N ILE A 87 11.14 11.06 20.58
CA ILE A 87 11.01 11.71 19.26
C ILE A 87 11.19 10.68 18.13
N ALA A 88 12.20 9.81 18.23
CA ALA A 88 12.46 8.78 17.22
C ALA A 88 11.30 7.77 17.11
N GLU A 89 10.58 7.52 18.19
CA GLU A 89 9.47 6.57 18.25
C GLU A 89 8.12 7.13 17.79
N MET A 90 8.00 8.43 17.55
CA MET A 90 6.76 9.06 17.05
C MET A 90 6.24 8.42 15.75
N HIS A 91 7.15 7.93 14.90
CA HIS A 91 6.81 7.29 13.63
C HIS A 91 6.45 5.81 13.76
N LYS A 92 6.67 5.20 14.93
CA LYS A 92 6.29 3.81 15.19
C LYS A 92 4.78 3.73 15.31
N VAL A 93 4.22 2.80 14.54
CA VAL A 93 2.80 2.46 14.51
C VAL A 93 2.74 0.96 14.81
N ASP A 94 1.90 0.57 15.75
CA ASP A 94 1.66 -0.84 16.06
C ASP A 94 0.90 -1.53 14.90
N MET A 95 0.94 -2.86 14.88
CA MET A 95 0.36 -3.64 13.79
C MET A 95 -1.16 -3.48 13.71
N GLU A 96 -1.86 -3.31 14.83
CA GLU A 96 -3.31 -3.17 14.89
C GLU A 96 -3.75 -1.85 14.24
N SER A 97 -3.12 -0.73 14.64
CA SER A 97 -3.32 0.59 14.02
C SER A 97 -3.04 0.56 12.52
N ALA A 98 -1.97 -0.11 12.10
CA ALA A 98 -1.60 -0.23 10.69
C ALA A 98 -2.65 -1.03 9.88
N ILE A 99 -3.15 -2.14 10.43
CA ILE A 99 -4.22 -2.95 9.81
C ILE A 99 -5.50 -2.12 9.70
N GLN A 100 -5.86 -1.36 10.73
CA GLN A 100 -7.05 -0.52 10.70
C GLN A 100 -6.95 0.55 9.61
N TRP A 101 -5.77 1.15 9.43
CA TRP A 101 -5.55 2.11 8.34
C TRP A 101 -5.71 1.49 6.97
N ALA A 102 -5.30 0.24 6.79
CA ALA A 102 -5.45 -0.48 5.53
C ALA A 102 -6.93 -0.82 5.24
N LYS A 103 -7.71 -1.20 6.25
CA LYS A 103 -9.14 -1.53 6.11
C LYS A 103 -9.98 -0.34 5.64
N GLU A 104 -9.62 0.86 6.07
CA GLU A 104 -10.36 2.09 5.79
C GLU A 104 -9.75 2.92 4.63
N ALA A 105 -8.75 2.37 3.92
CA ALA A 105 -8.13 3.02 2.77
C ALA A 105 -8.77 2.54 1.46
#